data_AF-B8G5K0-F1
#
_entry.id   AF-B8G5K0-F1
#
_cell.length_a   1.000
_cell.length_b   1.000
_cell.length_c   1.000
_cell.angle_alpha   90.00
_cell.angle_beta   90.00
_cell.angle_gamma   90.00
#
_symmetry.space_group_name_H-M   'P 1'
#
loop_
_entity.id
_entity.type
_entity.pdbx_description
1 polymer ?
#
loop_
_entity_poly.entity_id
_entity_poly.type
_entity_poly.pdbx_seq_one_letter_code
_entity_poly.pdbx_strand_id
1 'polypeptide(L)'
;MKQRLLSCVLLHTLFWIVSSSVITANSPPYRQWIPVIFNSPPIPQYVVNAPYFTTTNLSERFSELAIFWFGRVSRSQNYTDVRVGYNDNELFLYLAVFDRQLWYDTTPAATDLTAWDAATIVIDTGSSSQLSATGYRFVAQLHGSPEFDARYQASQRAIDGSWRDSNVSFTTIPGWRGDRLNDSNDEDRGWAMTFRIPFISLGLSGRPPDGTRWRLGVIVHDRDDVVGQPIADQTWPPTLNLNQPQTWGGLRFGLPISTPPPVSQTQEFIIRHGLNGVTITDAGVGGQDSNMCNAGGNFWDRWGDWSPPADKADVSVQNQSDLADWPCFAKYYLTFPLNSLPTGRTVISATLILSQMGNAQPDQAQPSLIQAMLVGEDWNPNTLTWNNAPLARENVGSGWVGVMRGLPDWNNLPKRKIDVTYGVVQAYNSGQPLRLALYSADSAYHSGKYFVSSRTGDWNAQNRPTLVVVLSRP
;
A
#
# COMPACT_ATOMS: atom_id res chain seq x y z
N MET A 1 -39.91 -34.62 -43.63
CA MET A 1 -38.83 -33.72 -43.16
C MET A 1 -38.09 -34.43 -42.03
N LYS A 2 -37.24 -35.43 -42.27
CA LYS A 2 -35.82 -35.38 -42.69
C LYS A 2 -34.98 -34.30 -41.96
N GLN A 3 -34.35 -34.73 -40.86
CA GLN A 3 -32.97 -34.46 -40.38
C GLN A 3 -32.90 -34.30 -38.85
N ARG A 4 -32.82 -35.43 -38.15
CA ARG A 4 -32.20 -35.55 -36.81
C ARG A 4 -31.54 -36.92 -36.73
N LEU A 5 -30.29 -36.99 -37.12
CA LEU A 5 -29.38 -38.12 -36.89
C LEU A 5 -27.98 -37.62 -37.26
N LEU A 6 -27.15 -37.36 -36.25
CA LEU A 6 -25.73 -37.73 -36.22
C LEU A 6 -25.15 -37.33 -34.85
N SER A 7 -24.19 -38.12 -34.38
CA SER A 7 -23.41 -37.96 -33.13
C SER A 7 -24.01 -38.56 -31.85
N CYS A 8 -24.39 -39.83 -31.93
CA CYS A 8 -24.36 -40.77 -30.79
C CYS A 8 -23.58 -42.03 -31.18
N VAL A 9 -22.35 -41.90 -31.70
CA VAL A 9 -21.40 -43.02 -31.87
C VAL A 9 -19.98 -42.47 -31.81
N LEU A 10 -19.47 -42.20 -30.60
CA LEU A 10 -18.02 -42.05 -30.37
C LEU A 10 -17.65 -42.32 -28.90
N LEU A 11 -18.31 -43.30 -28.29
CA LEU A 11 -17.88 -43.93 -27.04
C LEU A 11 -18.12 -45.42 -27.25
N HIS A 12 -17.09 -46.15 -27.68
CA HIS A 12 -16.90 -47.62 -27.62
C HIS A 12 -16.10 -48.11 -28.83
N THR A 13 -14.83 -47.71 -28.92
CA THR A 13 -13.78 -48.47 -29.63
C THR A 13 -12.43 -47.78 -29.35
N LEU A 14 -11.91 -47.95 -28.14
CA LEU A 14 -10.46 -47.93 -27.89
C LEU A 14 -10.17 -48.63 -26.55
N PHE A 15 -10.77 -49.81 -26.37
CA PHE A 15 -10.40 -50.75 -25.33
C PHE A 15 -9.91 -51.98 -26.09
N TRP A 16 -8.62 -52.30 -25.89
CA TRP A 16 -7.85 -53.46 -26.38
C TRP A 16 -7.04 -53.33 -27.68
N ILE A 17 -5.83 -53.90 -27.60
CA ILE A 17 -4.69 -53.93 -28.52
C ILE A 17 -3.75 -52.73 -28.28
N VAL A 18 -2.75 -52.80 -27.41
CA VAL A 18 -1.61 -53.73 -27.47
C VAL A 18 -1.24 -54.25 -26.08
N SER A 19 -1.38 -55.56 -25.87
CA SER A 19 -0.64 -56.29 -24.85
C SER A 19 0.76 -56.58 -25.42
N SER A 20 1.80 -55.94 -24.89
CA SER A 20 3.18 -56.33 -25.15
C SER A 20 4.00 -56.09 -23.89
N SER A 21 4.19 -57.19 -23.17
CA SER A 21 5.38 -57.58 -22.40
C SER A 21 6.34 -56.44 -22.01
N VAL A 22 6.24 -55.98 -20.76
CA VAL A 22 7.34 -55.26 -20.12
C VAL A 22 8.44 -56.27 -19.81
N ILE A 23 9.41 -56.37 -20.71
CA ILE A 23 10.72 -56.89 -20.37
C ILE A 23 11.36 -55.83 -19.46
N THR A 24 11.62 -56.18 -18.21
CA THR A 24 12.37 -55.34 -17.27
C THR A 24 13.82 -55.26 -17.73
N ALA A 25 14.16 -54.23 -18.50
CA ALA A 25 15.53 -53.81 -18.69
C ALA A 25 15.88 -52.80 -17.59
N ASN A 26 16.90 -53.13 -16.80
CA ASN A 26 17.47 -52.30 -15.73
C ASN A 26 17.68 -50.84 -16.17
N SER A 27 16.90 -49.92 -15.62
CA SER A 27 17.17 -48.48 -15.62
C SER A 27 16.47 -47.85 -14.40
N PRO A 28 17.14 -46.98 -13.63
CA PRO A 28 16.62 -46.46 -12.35
C PRO A 28 15.34 -45.62 -12.55
N PRO A 29 14.50 -45.44 -11.52
CA PRO A 29 13.21 -44.79 -11.67
C PRO A 29 13.38 -43.31 -11.98
N TYR A 30 13.14 -42.93 -13.23
CA TYR A 30 12.92 -41.52 -13.59
C TYR A 30 11.63 -41.06 -12.90
N ARG A 31 11.77 -40.25 -11.83
CA ARG A 31 10.67 -39.41 -11.34
C ARG A 31 10.40 -38.35 -12.41
N GLN A 32 9.35 -38.55 -13.20
CA GLN A 32 8.79 -37.48 -14.00
C GLN A 32 8.05 -36.51 -13.08
N TRP A 33 8.61 -35.32 -12.90
CA TRP A 33 7.92 -34.20 -12.29
C TRP A 33 7.04 -33.56 -13.36
N ILE A 34 5.73 -33.79 -13.28
CA ILE A 34 4.76 -32.99 -14.04
C ILE A 34 4.56 -31.72 -13.21
N PRO A 35 5.00 -30.54 -13.68
CA PRO A 35 4.66 -29.30 -12.99
C PRO A 35 3.14 -29.14 -13.08
N VAL A 36 2.46 -29.28 -11.95
CA VAL A 36 1.09 -28.81 -11.82
C VAL A 36 1.17 -27.30 -11.81
N ILE A 37 0.91 -26.67 -12.96
CA ILE A 37 0.71 -25.22 -13.03
C ILE A 37 -0.66 -24.97 -12.41
N PHE A 38 -0.69 -24.70 -11.11
CA PHE A 38 -1.83 -24.01 -10.52
C PHE A 38 -1.86 -22.62 -11.16
N ASN A 39 -2.87 -22.35 -11.98
CA ASN A 39 -3.15 -21.00 -12.45
C ASN A 39 -3.55 -20.19 -11.20
N SER A 40 -2.57 -19.61 -10.52
CA SER A 40 -2.84 -18.61 -9.51
C SER A 40 -3.59 -17.48 -10.21
N PRO A 41 -4.69 -16.95 -9.63
CA PRO A 41 -5.29 -15.75 -10.19
C PRO A 41 -4.20 -14.67 -10.34
N PRO A 42 -4.23 -13.87 -11.42
CA PRO A 42 -3.23 -12.83 -11.63
C PRO A 42 -3.16 -11.95 -10.38
N ILE A 43 -1.93 -11.66 -9.94
CA ILE A 43 -1.69 -10.81 -8.78
C ILE A 43 -2.31 -9.44 -9.08
N PRO A 44 -3.17 -8.90 -8.20
CA PRO A 44 -3.71 -7.55 -8.38
C PRO A 44 -2.58 -6.54 -8.59
N GLN A 45 -2.83 -5.50 -9.39
CA GLN A 45 -1.84 -4.44 -9.64
C GLN A 45 -1.41 -3.72 -8.35
N TYR A 46 -2.33 -3.62 -7.38
CA TYR A 46 -2.12 -3.01 -6.08
C TYR A 46 -2.30 -4.07 -5.01
N VAL A 47 -1.28 -4.24 -4.16
CA VAL A 47 -1.23 -5.21 -3.08
C VAL A 47 -0.72 -4.51 -1.83
N VAL A 48 -1.34 -4.78 -0.69
CA VAL A 48 -0.79 -4.41 0.61
C VAL A 48 -0.40 -5.66 1.38
N ASN A 49 0.85 -5.70 1.83
CA ASN A 49 1.40 -6.72 2.70
C ASN A 49 1.22 -6.26 4.15
N ALA A 50 0.18 -6.74 4.81
CA ALA A 50 -0.11 -6.39 6.20
C ALA A 50 0.89 -7.07 7.14
N PRO A 51 1.52 -6.35 8.08
CA PRO A 51 2.38 -6.95 9.09
C PRO A 51 1.57 -7.61 10.22
N TYR A 52 2.13 -8.71 10.74
CA TYR A 52 1.65 -9.38 11.95
C TYR A 52 2.29 -8.78 13.20
N PHE A 53 1.50 -8.66 14.27
CA PHE A 53 2.00 -8.27 15.58
C PHE A 53 1.52 -9.22 16.67
N THR A 54 2.44 -9.63 17.53
CA THR A 54 2.15 -10.35 18.77
C THR A 54 1.70 -9.37 19.87
N THR A 55 0.61 -8.65 19.64
CA THR A 55 -0.05 -7.79 20.65
C THR A 55 -1.56 -7.98 20.60
N THR A 56 -2.22 -7.83 21.74
CA THR A 56 -3.68 -7.82 21.83
C THR A 56 -4.26 -6.53 21.26
N ASN A 57 -3.55 -5.40 21.39
CA ASN A 57 -4.02 -4.09 20.96
C ASN A 57 -3.15 -3.54 19.82
N LEU A 58 -3.67 -3.62 18.59
CA LEU A 58 -2.94 -3.19 17.39
C LEU A 58 -2.68 -1.68 17.35
N SER A 59 -3.44 -0.87 18.10
CA SER A 59 -3.18 0.57 18.22
C SER A 59 -1.84 0.89 18.87
N GLU A 60 -1.26 -0.02 19.67
CA GLU A 60 0.09 0.13 20.25
C GLU A 60 1.18 0.01 19.18
N ARG A 61 0.84 -0.53 18.01
CA ARG A 61 1.72 -0.76 16.87
C ARG A 61 1.37 0.15 15.69
N PHE A 62 0.63 1.23 15.94
CA PHE A 62 0.13 2.13 14.89
C PHE A 62 1.23 2.61 13.92
N SER A 63 2.39 3.03 14.45
CA SER A 63 3.54 3.49 13.65
C SER A 63 4.22 2.39 12.83
N GLU A 64 3.87 1.13 13.06
CA GLU A 64 4.44 -0.05 12.40
C GLU A 64 3.48 -0.68 11.37
N LEU A 65 2.22 -0.24 11.31
CA LEU A 65 1.22 -0.73 10.35
C LEU A 65 1.68 -0.46 8.92
N ALA A 66 1.35 -1.35 7.98
CA ALA A 66 1.59 -1.08 6.56
C ALA A 66 0.73 0.12 6.12
N ILE A 67 1.27 0.99 5.25
CA ILE A 67 0.55 2.16 4.75
C ILE A 67 0.46 2.17 3.23
N PHE A 68 -0.70 2.57 2.71
CA PHE A 68 -0.93 2.90 1.30
C PHE A 68 -1.90 4.09 1.20
N TRP A 69 -2.08 4.62 0.00
CA TRP A 69 -2.91 5.82 -0.20
C TRP A 69 -3.59 5.87 -1.56
N PHE A 70 -4.58 6.75 -1.66
CA PHE A 70 -5.33 7.06 -2.88
C PHE A 70 -6.08 8.39 -2.75
N GLY A 71 -6.74 8.82 -3.82
CA GLY A 71 -7.48 10.08 -3.85
C GLY A 71 -6.59 11.31 -4.12
N ARG A 72 -7.16 12.50 -3.92
CA ARG A 72 -6.52 13.79 -4.20
C ARG A 72 -6.97 14.83 -3.20
N VAL A 73 -6.09 15.77 -2.88
CA VAL A 73 -6.43 16.96 -2.10
C VAL A 73 -6.97 18.01 -3.07
N SER A 74 -8.29 18.22 -3.02
CA SER A 74 -8.96 19.28 -3.76
C SER A 74 -10.22 19.73 -3.01
N ARG A 75 -10.94 20.72 -3.50
CA ARG A 75 -12.21 21.14 -2.90
C ARG A 75 -13.35 20.11 -2.96
N SER A 76 -13.26 19.12 -3.84
CA SER A 76 -14.37 18.18 -4.10
C SER A 76 -13.88 16.73 -4.23
N GLN A 77 -12.72 16.44 -3.63
CA GLN A 77 -12.17 15.10 -3.60
C GLN A 77 -11.41 14.93 -2.31
N ASN A 78 -11.50 13.72 -1.78
CA ASN A 78 -10.77 13.31 -0.60
C ASN A 78 -9.46 12.63 -0.98
N TYR A 79 -8.44 12.86 -0.16
CA TYR A 79 -7.22 12.05 -0.17
C TYR A 79 -7.25 11.14 1.06
N THR A 80 -6.77 9.91 0.94
CA THR A 80 -6.83 8.96 2.07
C THR A 80 -5.53 8.19 2.23
N ASP A 81 -4.97 8.26 3.43
CA ASP A 81 -3.97 7.32 3.91
C ASP A 81 -4.68 6.16 4.61
N VAL A 82 -4.34 4.92 4.26
CA VAL A 82 -4.85 3.71 4.90
C VAL A 82 -3.71 2.95 5.53
N ARG A 83 -3.85 2.64 6.82
CA ARG A 83 -2.95 1.79 7.58
C ARG A 83 -3.60 0.43 7.81
N VAL A 84 -2.84 -0.65 7.68
CA VAL A 84 -3.32 -2.02 7.88
C VAL A 84 -2.32 -2.88 8.64
N GLY A 85 -2.82 -3.74 9.52
CA GLY A 85 -2.06 -4.76 10.23
C GLY A 85 -2.98 -5.79 10.86
N TYR A 86 -2.41 -6.85 11.42
CA TYR A 86 -3.20 -7.91 12.05
C TYR A 86 -2.47 -8.54 13.24
N ASN A 87 -3.24 -9.18 14.12
CA ASN A 87 -2.73 -10.03 15.19
C ASN A 87 -3.38 -11.43 15.07
N ASP A 88 -3.46 -12.18 16.17
CA ASP A 88 -4.09 -13.51 16.15
C ASP A 88 -5.62 -13.49 16.03
N ASN A 89 -6.25 -12.35 16.35
CA ASN A 89 -7.69 -12.25 16.54
C ASN A 89 -8.40 -11.41 15.46
N GLU A 90 -7.75 -10.37 14.95
CA GLU A 90 -8.40 -9.40 14.07
C GLU A 90 -7.49 -8.85 12.98
N LEU A 91 -8.13 -8.41 11.90
CA LEU A 91 -7.59 -7.47 10.93
C LEU A 91 -7.94 -6.05 11.40
N PHE A 92 -6.97 -5.16 11.37
CA PHE A 92 -7.11 -3.75 11.75
C PHE A 92 -6.84 -2.87 10.55
N LEU A 93 -7.75 -1.93 10.28
CA LEU A 93 -7.55 -0.86 9.31
C LEU A 93 -7.78 0.49 9.98
N TYR A 94 -6.97 1.48 9.63
CA TYR A 94 -7.20 2.88 10.01
C TYR A 94 -7.12 3.75 8.77
N LEU A 95 -8.18 4.50 8.51
CA LEU A 95 -8.28 5.45 7.41
C LEU A 95 -8.10 6.85 7.97
N ALA A 96 -7.24 7.64 7.34
CA ALA A 96 -7.08 9.06 7.60
C ALA A 96 -7.47 9.79 6.31
N VAL A 97 -8.64 10.42 6.30
CA VAL A 97 -9.28 11.03 5.14
C VAL A 97 -9.11 12.55 5.24
N PHE A 98 -8.42 13.15 4.27
CA PHE A 98 -8.33 14.60 4.15
C PHE A 98 -9.61 15.03 3.47
N ASP A 99 -10.46 15.68 4.24
CA ASP A 99 -11.80 16.09 3.86
C ASP A 99 -12.03 17.55 4.28
N ARG A 100 -12.66 18.33 3.39
CA ARG A 100 -12.78 19.78 3.53
C ARG A 100 -14.00 20.17 4.35
N GLN A 101 -15.09 19.42 4.27
CA GLN A 101 -16.30 19.67 5.03
C GLN A 101 -16.75 18.34 5.61
N LEU A 102 -17.14 18.34 6.88
CA LEU A 102 -17.45 17.09 7.57
C LEU A 102 -18.94 16.96 7.83
N TRP A 103 -19.61 16.09 7.09
CA TRP A 103 -21.05 15.86 7.21
C TRP A 103 -21.43 14.41 7.45
N TYR A 104 -22.32 14.24 8.41
CA TYR A 104 -22.95 12.97 8.73
C TYR A 104 -24.42 13.14 9.10
N ASP A 105 -25.20 12.07 8.86
CA ASP A 105 -26.59 11.94 9.26
C ASP A 105 -26.71 11.76 10.77
N THR A 106 -27.42 12.67 11.44
CA THR A 106 -27.68 12.54 12.88
C THR A 106 -28.76 11.50 13.23
N THR A 107 -29.46 10.98 12.23
CA THR A 107 -30.53 9.97 12.30
C THR A 107 -30.31 8.85 11.29
N PRO A 108 -29.13 8.21 11.28
CA PRO A 108 -28.69 7.35 10.19
C PRO A 108 -29.58 6.11 10.03
N ALA A 109 -29.77 5.67 8.79
CA ALA A 109 -30.27 4.35 8.46
C ALA A 109 -29.17 3.48 7.82
N ALA A 110 -29.24 2.17 8.01
CA ALA A 110 -28.25 1.26 7.42
C ALA A 110 -28.16 1.39 5.87
N THR A 111 -29.25 1.80 5.22
CA THR A 111 -29.36 1.92 3.76
C THR A 111 -28.77 3.20 3.19
N ASP A 112 -28.57 4.24 4.00
CA ASP A 112 -28.10 5.56 3.53
C ASP A 112 -26.77 6.00 4.13
N LEU A 113 -26.10 5.14 4.91
CA LEU A 113 -24.77 5.44 5.47
C LEU A 113 -23.77 5.95 4.43
N THR A 114 -23.79 5.40 3.21
CA THR A 114 -22.86 5.79 2.13
C THR A 114 -23.27 7.05 1.37
N ALA A 115 -24.35 7.71 1.77
CA ALA A 115 -24.77 8.99 1.19
C ALA A 115 -24.17 10.20 1.92
N TRP A 116 -23.28 9.95 2.90
CA TRP A 116 -22.61 10.89 3.79
C TRP A 116 -21.13 10.52 3.90
N ASP A 117 -20.37 11.25 4.71
CA ASP A 117 -18.97 10.92 4.98
C ASP A 117 -18.88 9.54 5.63
N ALA A 118 -18.38 8.58 4.87
CA ALA A 118 -18.37 7.19 5.26
C ALA A 118 -17.25 6.44 4.55
N ALA A 119 -16.88 5.29 5.12
CA ALA A 119 -15.94 4.37 4.51
C ALA A 119 -16.61 3.01 4.31
N THR A 120 -16.38 2.42 3.14
CA THR A 120 -16.69 1.02 2.87
C THR A 120 -15.39 0.21 2.71
N ILE A 121 -15.27 -0.87 3.48
CA ILE A 121 -14.23 -1.90 3.32
C ILE A 121 -14.86 -3.14 2.71
N VAL A 122 -14.30 -3.62 1.59
CA VAL A 122 -14.70 -4.89 0.97
C VAL A 122 -13.57 -5.89 1.01
N ILE A 123 -13.87 -7.10 1.47
CA ILE A 123 -12.91 -8.19 1.62
C ILE A 123 -13.46 -9.43 0.92
N ASP A 124 -12.64 -10.08 0.12
CA ASP A 124 -12.95 -11.42 -0.40
C ASP A 124 -11.88 -12.39 0.10
N THR A 125 -12.31 -13.32 0.95
CA THR A 125 -11.42 -14.34 1.53
C THR A 125 -11.22 -15.55 0.61
N GLY A 126 -11.97 -15.61 -0.50
CA GLY A 126 -11.91 -16.68 -1.48
C GLY A 126 -11.03 -16.34 -2.70
N SER A 127 -11.02 -17.26 -3.67
CA SER A 127 -10.24 -17.13 -4.91
C SER A 127 -11.10 -16.87 -6.16
N SER A 128 -12.42 -17.02 -6.06
CA SER A 128 -13.36 -16.80 -7.16
C SER A 128 -13.18 -15.41 -7.78
N SER A 129 -13.17 -15.27 -9.10
CA SER A 129 -13.13 -13.93 -9.73
C SER A 129 -14.45 -13.18 -9.54
N GLN A 130 -15.56 -13.91 -9.42
CA GLN A 130 -16.90 -13.38 -9.23
C GLN A 130 -17.25 -13.22 -7.74
N LEU A 131 -18.16 -12.28 -7.46
CA LEU A 131 -18.71 -12.05 -6.14
C LEU A 131 -19.40 -13.32 -5.62
N SER A 132 -19.00 -13.78 -4.43
CA SER A 132 -19.45 -15.06 -3.86
C SER A 132 -19.57 -14.98 -2.33
N ALA A 133 -19.97 -16.06 -1.66
CA ALA A 133 -20.17 -16.11 -0.21
C ALA A 133 -18.93 -15.82 0.65
N THR A 134 -17.74 -15.69 0.05
CA THR A 134 -16.50 -15.24 0.72
C THR A 134 -16.31 -13.72 0.67
N GLY A 135 -17.21 -12.99 0.02
CA GLY A 135 -17.25 -11.54 -0.06
C GLY A 135 -17.99 -10.91 1.12
N TYR A 136 -17.32 -9.98 1.79
CA TYR A 136 -17.80 -9.20 2.91
C TYR A 136 -17.70 -7.72 2.58
N ARG A 137 -18.70 -6.95 3.00
CA ARG A 137 -18.72 -5.48 2.91
C ARG A 137 -19.03 -4.91 4.28
N PHE A 138 -18.21 -3.98 4.73
CA PHE A 138 -18.33 -3.27 5.99
C PHE A 138 -18.45 -1.79 5.68
N VAL A 139 -19.49 -1.14 6.16
CA VAL A 139 -19.75 0.29 5.99
C VAL A 139 -19.73 0.94 7.35
N ALA A 140 -19.03 2.07 7.48
CA ALA A 140 -19.09 2.90 8.67
C ALA A 140 -19.13 4.38 8.28
N GLN A 141 -20.11 5.09 8.82
CA GLN A 141 -20.29 6.52 8.63
C GLN A 141 -19.56 7.28 9.75
N LEU A 142 -18.98 8.43 9.42
CA LEU A 142 -18.50 9.40 10.39
C LEU A 142 -19.63 9.76 11.37
N HIS A 143 -19.29 10.00 12.63
CA HIS A 143 -20.16 10.67 13.58
C HIS A 143 -19.33 11.35 14.67
N GLY A 144 -19.92 12.33 15.36
CA GLY A 144 -19.17 13.22 16.26
C GLY A 144 -18.73 12.63 17.60
N SER A 145 -19.20 11.43 17.96
CA SER A 145 -18.83 10.77 19.22
C SER A 145 -17.79 9.69 18.95
N PRO A 146 -16.70 9.58 19.73
CA PRO A 146 -15.77 8.46 19.60
C PRO A 146 -16.32 7.15 20.18
N GLU A 147 -17.46 7.21 20.90
CA GLU A 147 -18.10 6.03 21.49
C GLU A 147 -18.79 5.18 20.43
N PHE A 148 -18.76 3.87 20.62
CA PHE A 148 -19.41 2.92 19.71
C PHE A 148 -20.92 3.20 19.57
N ASP A 149 -21.38 3.31 18.33
CA ASP A 149 -22.81 3.40 17.99
C ASP A 149 -23.14 2.53 16.78
N ALA A 150 -23.89 1.45 17.03
CA ALA A 150 -24.23 0.46 16.01
C ALA A 150 -25.06 1.02 14.84
N ARG A 151 -25.70 2.19 15.00
CA ARG A 151 -26.50 2.82 13.94
C ARG A 151 -25.65 3.36 12.79
N TYR A 152 -24.38 3.67 13.06
CA TYR A 152 -23.45 4.23 12.09
C TYR A 152 -22.61 3.16 11.37
N GLN A 153 -22.94 1.88 11.54
CA GLN A 153 -22.26 0.79 10.86
C GLN A 153 -23.25 -0.21 10.26
N ALA A 154 -22.88 -0.76 9.11
CA ALA A 154 -23.62 -1.82 8.46
C ALA A 154 -22.67 -2.87 7.89
N SER A 155 -23.10 -4.13 7.85
CA SER A 155 -22.36 -5.20 7.20
C SER A 155 -23.23 -5.96 6.21
N GLN A 156 -22.62 -6.40 5.12
CA GLN A 156 -23.27 -7.20 4.10
C GLN A 156 -22.38 -8.38 3.71
N ARG A 157 -23.02 -9.47 3.30
CA ARG A 157 -22.36 -10.63 2.72
C ARG A 157 -22.85 -10.80 1.30
N ALA A 158 -21.94 -11.17 0.42
CA ALA A 158 -22.29 -11.52 -0.94
C ALA A 158 -22.99 -12.88 -0.98
N ILE A 159 -24.18 -12.94 -1.59
CA ILE A 159 -24.97 -14.16 -1.78
C ILE A 159 -25.51 -14.11 -3.20
N ASP A 160 -25.27 -15.17 -3.97
CA ASP A 160 -25.73 -15.30 -5.37
C ASP A 160 -25.37 -14.08 -6.24
N GLY A 161 -24.14 -13.57 -6.08
CA GLY A 161 -23.64 -12.42 -6.85
C GLY A 161 -24.23 -11.06 -6.46
N SER A 162 -24.94 -10.95 -5.34
CA SER A 162 -25.51 -9.70 -4.82
C SER A 162 -25.15 -9.48 -3.36
N TRP A 163 -25.04 -8.21 -2.94
CA TRP A 163 -24.92 -7.86 -1.53
C TRP A 163 -26.25 -8.06 -0.79
N ARG A 164 -26.18 -8.67 0.39
CA ARG A 164 -27.31 -8.89 1.30
C ARG A 164 -26.90 -8.48 2.69
N ASP A 165 -27.79 -7.77 3.39
CA ASP A 165 -27.57 -7.38 4.77
C ASP A 165 -27.30 -8.62 5.63
N SER A 166 -26.32 -8.49 6.52
CA SER A 166 -25.88 -9.57 7.39
C SER A 166 -25.30 -8.97 8.66
N ASN A 167 -25.38 -9.67 9.79
CA ASN A 167 -24.81 -9.19 11.05
C ASN A 167 -23.41 -9.77 11.27
N VAL A 168 -22.47 -9.43 10.37
CA VAL A 168 -21.07 -9.82 10.54
C VAL A 168 -20.44 -8.87 11.55
N SER A 169 -20.01 -9.38 12.69
CA SER A 169 -19.45 -8.54 13.77
C SER A 169 -18.15 -7.84 13.34
N PHE A 170 -18.11 -6.53 13.53
CA PHE A 170 -16.93 -5.68 13.47
C PHE A 170 -17.18 -4.46 14.37
N THR A 171 -16.13 -3.72 14.69
CA THR A 171 -16.27 -2.44 15.41
C THR A 171 -15.55 -1.34 14.67
N THR A 172 -16.08 -0.13 14.82
CA THR A 172 -15.47 1.08 14.29
C THR A 172 -15.28 2.15 15.34
N ILE A 173 -14.30 3.01 15.09
CA ILE A 173 -13.98 4.15 15.95
C ILE A 173 -13.76 5.36 15.03
N PRO A 174 -14.67 6.36 15.04
CA PRO A 174 -14.48 7.57 14.28
C PRO A 174 -13.49 8.51 14.98
N GLY A 175 -12.90 9.41 14.21
CA GLY A 175 -12.16 10.57 14.70
C GLY A 175 -12.29 11.70 13.68
N TRP A 176 -12.06 12.94 14.11
CA TRP A 176 -12.08 14.07 13.19
C TRP A 176 -11.25 15.23 13.73
N ARG A 177 -10.85 16.11 12.82
CA ARG A 177 -10.15 17.36 13.12
C ARG A 177 -10.69 18.44 12.19
N GLY A 178 -11.02 19.58 12.77
CA GLY A 178 -11.68 20.65 12.03
C GLY A 178 -12.26 21.69 12.98
N ASP A 179 -13.05 22.61 12.42
CA ASP A 179 -13.79 23.60 13.19
C ASP A 179 -15.03 22.96 13.80
N ARG A 180 -15.89 22.35 12.97
CA ARG A 180 -17.17 21.79 13.41
C ARG A 180 -17.77 20.81 12.41
N LEU A 181 -18.40 19.76 12.93
CA LEU A 181 -19.21 18.84 12.12
C LEU A 181 -20.58 19.42 11.76
N ASN A 182 -21.09 19.03 10.59
CA ASN A 182 -22.41 19.39 10.06
C ASN A 182 -22.65 20.90 9.96
N ASP A 183 -21.64 21.65 9.54
CA ASP A 183 -21.78 23.06 9.21
C ASP A 183 -20.97 23.45 7.97
N SER A 184 -21.03 24.74 7.62
CA SER A 184 -20.32 25.30 6.46
C SER A 184 -19.58 26.59 6.80
N ASN A 185 -19.25 26.78 8.07
CA ASN A 185 -18.70 28.06 8.55
C ASN A 185 -17.21 28.22 8.25
N ASP A 186 -16.44 27.12 8.33
CA ASP A 186 -15.02 27.06 7.99
C ASP A 186 -14.68 25.72 7.31
N GLU A 187 -13.46 25.60 6.81
CA GLU A 187 -12.93 24.37 6.23
C GLU A 187 -12.26 23.51 7.31
N ASP A 188 -12.61 22.23 7.33
CA ASP A 188 -12.07 21.25 8.25
C ASP A 188 -10.71 20.69 7.78
N ARG A 189 -10.16 19.74 8.54
CA ARG A 189 -8.92 19.02 8.19
C ARG A 189 -9.16 17.62 7.71
N GLY A 190 -10.26 17.01 8.15
CA GLY A 190 -10.67 15.70 7.73
C GLY A 190 -11.20 14.84 8.87
N TRP A 191 -11.42 13.58 8.54
CA TRP A 191 -11.88 12.56 9.48
C TRP A 191 -11.07 11.27 9.38
N ALA A 192 -11.24 10.42 10.38
CA ALA A 192 -10.59 9.14 10.47
C ALA A 192 -11.59 8.05 10.85
N MET A 193 -11.30 6.83 10.43
CA MET A 193 -12.11 5.67 10.78
C MET A 193 -11.23 4.45 11.02
N THR A 194 -11.33 3.90 12.21
CA THR A 194 -10.75 2.59 12.52
C THR A 194 -11.78 1.51 12.22
N PHE A 195 -11.36 0.41 11.59
CA PHE A 195 -12.11 -0.83 11.48
C PHE A 195 -11.35 -1.94 12.20
N ARG A 196 -12.03 -2.65 13.10
CA ARG A 196 -11.52 -3.85 13.75
C ARG A 196 -12.42 -5.02 13.36
N ILE A 197 -11.86 -5.95 12.59
CA ILE A 197 -12.60 -7.06 11.98
C ILE A 197 -12.07 -8.38 12.57
N PRO A 198 -12.78 -8.98 13.54
CA PRO A 198 -12.39 -10.26 14.11
C PRO A 198 -12.39 -11.37 13.05
N PHE A 199 -11.35 -12.20 13.00
CA PHE A 199 -11.30 -13.32 12.04
C PHE A 199 -12.45 -14.32 12.23
N ILE A 200 -12.92 -14.48 13.48
CA ILE A 200 -14.06 -15.31 13.79
C ILE A 200 -15.37 -14.82 13.16
N SER A 201 -15.53 -13.51 12.94
CA SER A 201 -16.72 -12.98 12.25
C SER A 201 -16.70 -13.29 10.74
N LEU A 202 -15.52 -13.53 10.18
CA LEU A 202 -15.32 -13.99 8.80
C LEU A 202 -15.42 -15.52 8.65
N GLY A 203 -15.79 -16.23 9.72
CA GLY A 203 -15.91 -17.69 9.75
C GLY A 203 -14.58 -18.44 9.88
N LEU A 204 -13.52 -17.77 10.32
CA LEU A 204 -12.20 -18.37 10.51
C LEU A 204 -11.99 -18.75 11.98
N SER A 205 -11.28 -19.85 12.23
CA SER A 205 -10.95 -20.29 13.60
C SER A 205 -9.78 -19.52 14.22
N GLY A 206 -9.13 -18.64 13.47
CA GLY A 206 -7.97 -17.86 13.88
C GLY A 206 -7.41 -17.06 12.71
N ARG A 207 -6.28 -16.40 12.92
CA ARG A 207 -5.62 -15.62 11.86
C ARG A 207 -5.26 -16.47 10.63
N PRO A 208 -5.28 -15.87 9.43
CA PRO A 208 -4.73 -16.50 8.24
C PRO A 208 -3.24 -16.85 8.40
N PRO A 209 -2.78 -17.97 7.82
CA PRO A 209 -1.35 -18.26 7.71
C PRO A 209 -0.60 -17.16 6.95
N ASP A 210 0.67 -16.95 7.28
CA ASP A 210 1.52 -16.00 6.57
C ASP A 210 1.64 -16.40 5.09
N GLY A 211 1.61 -15.40 4.21
CA GLY A 211 1.53 -15.56 2.76
C GLY A 211 0.11 -15.75 2.22
N THR A 212 -0.92 -15.92 3.06
CA THR A 212 -2.32 -15.94 2.61
C THR A 212 -2.66 -14.67 1.86
N ARG A 213 -3.44 -14.79 0.79
CA ARG A 213 -3.88 -13.68 -0.05
C ARG A 213 -5.40 -13.58 -0.06
N TRP A 214 -5.90 -12.40 0.26
CA TRP A 214 -7.28 -11.99 0.07
C TRP A 214 -7.35 -10.87 -0.96
N ARG A 215 -8.57 -10.51 -1.34
CA ARG A 215 -8.81 -9.24 -2.01
C ARG A 215 -9.31 -8.20 -1.02
N LEU A 216 -8.88 -6.96 -1.22
CA LEU A 216 -9.24 -5.81 -0.40
C LEU A 216 -9.61 -4.65 -1.31
N GLY A 217 -10.69 -3.97 -0.96
CA GLY A 217 -11.08 -2.70 -1.55
C GLY A 217 -11.48 -1.71 -0.47
N VAL A 218 -11.18 -0.44 -0.71
CA VAL A 218 -11.54 0.68 0.16
C VAL A 218 -12.28 1.70 -0.69
N ILE A 219 -13.42 2.18 -0.19
CA ILE A 219 -14.21 3.24 -0.81
C ILE A 219 -14.43 4.31 0.25
N VAL A 220 -14.17 5.56 -0.10
CA VAL A 220 -14.45 6.74 0.72
C VAL A 220 -15.59 7.49 0.04
N HIS A 221 -16.67 7.63 0.80
CA HIS A 221 -17.87 8.39 0.48
C HIS A 221 -17.74 9.78 1.08
N ASP A 222 -18.31 10.76 0.41
CA ASP A 222 -18.07 12.18 0.66
C ASP A 222 -19.36 12.98 0.46
N ARG A 223 -19.65 13.88 1.39
CA ARG A 223 -20.71 14.86 1.27
C ARG A 223 -20.32 16.16 1.98
N ASP A 224 -20.34 17.25 1.23
CA ASP A 224 -19.94 18.56 1.75
C ASP A 224 -21.09 19.41 2.33
N ASP A 225 -22.37 18.98 2.22
CA ASP A 225 -23.51 19.75 2.72
C ASP A 225 -24.82 18.94 2.90
N VAL A 226 -25.79 19.47 3.66
CA VAL A 226 -27.07 18.78 3.92
C VAL A 226 -28.01 18.68 2.71
N VAL A 227 -28.01 19.63 1.79
CA VAL A 227 -28.98 19.71 0.65
C VAL A 227 -28.45 19.04 -0.62
N GLY A 228 -27.13 19.06 -0.78
CA GLY A 228 -26.38 18.66 -1.95
C GLY A 228 -26.52 17.19 -2.27
N GLN A 229 -25.82 16.75 -3.31
CA GLN A 229 -25.70 15.34 -3.63
C GLN A 229 -24.37 14.82 -3.10
N PRO A 230 -24.28 13.52 -2.77
CA PRO A 230 -22.99 12.90 -2.47
C PRO A 230 -21.97 13.19 -3.58
N ILE A 231 -20.74 13.46 -3.18
CA ILE A 231 -19.60 13.64 -4.07
C ILE A 231 -19.12 12.26 -4.53
N ALA A 232 -18.47 12.22 -5.70
CA ALA A 232 -18.03 10.96 -6.29
C ALA A 232 -17.01 10.23 -5.40
N ASP A 233 -17.34 8.97 -5.09
CA ASP A 233 -16.50 8.06 -4.32
C ASP A 233 -15.04 8.07 -4.78
N GLN A 234 -14.11 8.06 -3.82
CA GLN A 234 -12.71 7.76 -4.05
C GLN A 234 -12.47 6.29 -3.69
N THR A 235 -11.75 5.55 -4.55
CA THR A 235 -11.56 4.11 -4.37
C THR A 235 -10.10 3.68 -4.42
N TRP A 236 -9.75 2.71 -3.57
CA TRP A 236 -8.56 1.89 -3.73
C TRP A 236 -8.91 0.42 -3.96
N PRO A 237 -8.35 -0.23 -5.00
CA PRO A 237 -7.57 0.40 -6.07
C PRO A 237 -8.45 1.30 -6.97
N PRO A 238 -7.87 2.15 -7.83
CA PRO A 238 -8.64 2.99 -8.75
C PRO A 238 -9.56 2.24 -9.71
N THR A 239 -9.29 0.95 -9.93
CA THR A 239 -10.08 0.07 -10.81
C THR A 239 -11.24 -0.62 -10.08
N LEU A 240 -11.43 -0.38 -8.79
CA LEU A 240 -12.40 -1.10 -7.96
C LEU A 240 -13.80 -0.99 -8.55
N ASN A 241 -14.40 -2.15 -8.81
CA ASN A 241 -15.82 -2.30 -9.02
C ASN A 241 -16.37 -3.19 -7.90
N LEU A 242 -17.33 -2.65 -7.13
CA LEU A 242 -17.89 -3.27 -5.94
C LEU A 242 -18.47 -4.67 -6.18
N ASN A 243 -18.91 -4.99 -7.40
CA ASN A 243 -19.51 -6.28 -7.72
C ASN A 243 -18.57 -7.24 -8.48
N GLN A 244 -17.30 -6.85 -8.64
CA GLN A 244 -16.30 -7.63 -9.38
C GLN A 244 -15.01 -7.77 -8.57
N PRO A 245 -14.92 -8.76 -7.66
CA PRO A 245 -13.73 -8.95 -6.82
C PRO A 245 -12.41 -8.97 -7.58
N GLN A 246 -12.36 -9.49 -8.82
CA GLN A 246 -11.14 -9.45 -9.64
C GLN A 246 -10.54 -8.04 -9.87
N THR A 247 -11.32 -6.98 -9.67
CA THR A 247 -10.90 -5.59 -9.85
C THR A 247 -10.36 -4.94 -8.58
N TRP A 248 -10.52 -5.62 -7.43
CA TRP A 248 -10.06 -5.15 -6.12
C TRP A 248 -8.54 -5.35 -5.98
N GLY A 249 -7.97 -4.72 -4.97
CA GLY A 249 -6.56 -4.88 -4.62
C GLY A 249 -6.31 -6.20 -3.92
N GLY A 250 -5.04 -6.52 -3.69
CA GLY A 250 -4.62 -7.66 -2.89
C GLY A 250 -4.35 -7.26 -1.44
N LEU A 251 -4.69 -8.13 -0.50
CA LEU A 251 -4.20 -8.12 0.86
C LEU A 251 -3.39 -9.39 1.08
N ARG A 252 -2.12 -9.27 1.44
CA ARG A 252 -1.27 -10.39 1.82
C ARG A 252 -0.99 -10.32 3.32
N PHE A 253 -1.13 -11.45 4.00
CA PHE A 253 -0.77 -11.58 5.40
C PHE A 253 0.73 -11.83 5.53
N GLY A 254 1.46 -10.91 6.16
CA GLY A 254 2.91 -10.93 6.30
C GLY A 254 3.65 -10.24 5.14
N LEU A 255 4.90 -9.87 5.40
CA LEU A 255 5.77 -9.23 4.40
C LEU A 255 6.30 -10.24 3.36
N PRO A 256 6.55 -9.80 2.11
CA PRO A 256 7.16 -10.65 1.10
C PRO A 256 8.62 -10.94 1.48
N ILE A 257 8.97 -12.21 1.63
CA ILE A 257 10.36 -12.63 1.83
C ILE A 257 10.92 -13.13 0.50
N SER A 258 12.05 -12.57 0.08
CA SER A 258 12.82 -13.09 -1.06
C SER A 258 13.90 -14.04 -0.56
N THR A 259 13.74 -15.33 -0.81
CA THR A 259 14.77 -16.35 -0.53
C THR A 259 15.45 -16.76 -1.83
N PRO A 260 16.57 -16.13 -2.22
CA PRO A 260 17.30 -16.53 -3.41
C PRO A 260 17.83 -17.97 -3.26
N PRO A 261 17.99 -18.72 -4.37
CA PRO A 261 18.66 -20.01 -4.33
C PRO A 261 20.11 -19.88 -3.85
N PRO A 262 20.68 -20.92 -3.21
CA PRO A 262 22.10 -20.93 -2.87
C PRO A 262 22.98 -20.74 -4.12
N VAL A 263 23.98 -19.86 -4.02
CA VAL A 263 24.97 -19.62 -5.08
C VAL A 263 26.38 -19.71 -4.52
N SER A 264 27.31 -20.23 -5.33
CA SER A 264 28.71 -20.45 -4.92
C SER A 264 29.55 -19.17 -4.94
N GLN A 265 29.18 -18.19 -5.77
CA GLN A 265 29.88 -16.92 -5.90
C GLN A 265 28.91 -15.76 -6.17
N THR A 266 29.24 -14.59 -5.66
CA THR A 266 28.46 -13.36 -5.84
C THR A 266 29.33 -12.19 -6.34
N GLN A 267 28.66 -11.16 -6.83
CA GLN A 267 29.26 -9.89 -7.22
C GLN A 267 28.36 -8.74 -6.77
N GLU A 268 28.95 -7.72 -6.15
CA GLU A 268 28.27 -6.50 -5.72
C GLU A 268 28.30 -5.42 -6.81
N PHE A 269 27.20 -4.69 -6.94
CA PHE A 269 27.01 -3.55 -7.84
C PHE A 269 26.46 -2.38 -7.04
N ILE A 270 27.06 -1.20 -7.23
CA ILE A 270 26.65 0.04 -6.59
C ILE A 270 26.02 0.95 -7.65
N ILE A 271 24.76 1.32 -7.44
CA ILE A 271 24.00 2.22 -8.31
C ILE A 271 23.76 3.52 -7.54
N ARG A 272 24.36 4.61 -8.00
CA ARG A 272 24.28 5.95 -7.39
C ARG A 272 24.36 7.02 -8.47
N HIS A 273 23.64 8.12 -8.30
CA HIS A 273 23.62 9.23 -9.25
C HIS A 273 25.04 9.79 -9.49
N GLY A 274 25.42 9.90 -10.76
CA GLY A 274 26.73 10.36 -11.23
C GLY A 274 27.83 9.28 -11.20
N LEU A 275 27.64 8.16 -10.47
CA LEU A 275 28.60 7.07 -10.45
C LEU A 275 28.48 6.25 -11.74
N ASN A 276 29.59 6.10 -12.47
CA ASN A 276 29.64 5.38 -13.76
C ASN A 276 28.59 5.85 -14.79
N GLY A 277 28.26 7.15 -14.78
CA GLY A 277 27.29 7.74 -15.70
C GLY A 277 25.82 7.42 -15.40
N VAL A 278 25.50 6.83 -14.24
CA VAL A 278 24.13 6.53 -13.82
C VAL A 278 23.37 7.82 -13.49
N THR A 279 22.16 7.95 -14.03
CA THR A 279 21.20 8.98 -13.63
C THR A 279 20.11 8.36 -12.75
N ILE A 280 20.04 8.81 -11.50
CA ILE A 280 18.90 8.55 -10.61
C ILE A 280 17.98 9.75 -10.66
N THR A 281 16.68 9.49 -10.66
CA THR A 281 15.62 10.50 -10.55
C THR A 281 15.00 10.40 -9.17
N ASP A 282 14.89 11.53 -8.46
CA ASP A 282 14.30 11.59 -7.14
C ASP A 282 13.53 12.91 -6.91
N ALA A 283 12.52 12.89 -6.04
CA ALA A 283 11.75 14.07 -5.65
C ALA A 283 10.97 13.83 -4.35
N GLY A 284 10.92 14.84 -3.48
CA GLY A 284 9.99 14.88 -2.36
C GLY A 284 8.65 15.50 -2.78
N VAL A 285 7.54 15.09 -2.16
CA VAL A 285 6.21 15.70 -2.34
C VAL A 285 5.54 16.01 -1.00
N GLY A 286 4.56 16.92 -1.02
CA GLY A 286 3.81 17.36 0.16
C GLY A 286 4.55 18.44 0.95
N GLY A 287 4.63 18.26 2.26
CA GLY A 287 5.36 19.09 3.23
C GLY A 287 6.87 19.02 3.05
N GLN A 288 7.37 19.45 1.90
CA GLN A 288 8.78 19.68 1.64
C GLN A 288 9.06 21.18 1.82
N ASP A 289 10.07 21.53 2.63
CA ASP A 289 10.57 22.91 2.76
C ASP A 289 9.50 24.02 2.92
N SER A 290 9.34 24.90 1.91
CA SER A 290 8.41 26.03 1.90
C SER A 290 6.93 25.62 1.95
N ASN A 291 6.65 24.35 1.67
CA ASN A 291 5.32 23.75 1.72
C ASN A 291 5.07 23.06 3.06
N MET A 292 6.11 22.91 3.90
CA MET A 292 6.03 22.29 5.21
C MET A 292 5.10 23.10 6.11
N CYS A 293 3.97 22.50 6.49
CA CYS A 293 3.05 23.09 7.46
C CYS A 293 2.60 24.53 7.10
N ASN A 294 2.49 24.88 5.81
CA ASN A 294 2.23 26.26 5.42
C ASN A 294 0.80 26.69 5.82
N ALA A 295 0.72 27.37 6.97
CA ALA A 295 -0.48 27.89 7.63
C ALA A 295 -1.15 29.08 6.91
N GLY A 296 -0.78 29.36 5.65
CA GLY A 296 -1.38 30.41 4.82
C GLY A 296 -2.82 30.11 4.32
N GLY A 297 -3.44 29.04 4.81
CA GLY A 297 -4.88 28.79 4.72
C GLY A 297 -5.37 28.12 3.43
N ASN A 298 -4.71 28.30 2.29
CA ASN A 298 -5.19 27.67 1.04
C ASN A 298 -4.61 26.28 0.81
N PHE A 299 -5.10 25.31 1.57
CA PHE A 299 -4.70 23.90 1.43
C PHE A 299 -5.41 23.22 0.27
N TRP A 300 -6.71 23.44 0.13
CA TRP A 300 -7.58 22.72 -0.79
C TRP A 300 -7.45 23.16 -2.26
N ASP A 301 -6.95 24.37 -2.56
CA ASP A 301 -6.76 24.81 -3.95
C ASP A 301 -5.31 24.72 -4.43
N ARG A 302 -4.32 24.56 -3.53
CA ARG A 302 -2.90 24.71 -3.89
C ARG A 302 -1.97 23.63 -3.35
N TRP A 303 -2.14 23.21 -2.11
CA TRP A 303 -1.13 22.36 -1.44
C TRP A 303 -0.90 21.04 -2.18
N GLY A 304 -1.99 20.39 -2.63
CA GLY A 304 -1.93 19.12 -3.34
C GLY A 304 -1.20 19.17 -4.68
N ASP A 305 -1.09 20.37 -5.27
CA ASP A 305 -0.54 20.61 -6.60
C ASP A 305 0.82 21.32 -6.60
N TRP A 306 1.41 21.54 -5.43
CA TRP A 306 2.77 22.08 -5.34
C TRP A 306 3.82 21.03 -5.70
N SER A 307 4.64 21.36 -6.69
CA SER A 307 5.84 20.62 -7.03
C SER A 307 7.04 21.10 -6.21
N PRO A 308 7.99 20.22 -5.87
CA PRO A 308 9.24 20.64 -5.24
C PRO A 308 10.05 21.53 -6.21
N PRO A 309 10.86 22.47 -5.71
CA PRO A 309 11.83 23.18 -6.54
C PRO A 309 12.81 22.22 -7.23
N ALA A 310 13.19 22.53 -8.48
CA ALA A 310 13.95 21.64 -9.34
C ALA A 310 15.38 21.34 -8.85
N ASP A 311 15.96 22.22 -8.04
CA ASP A 311 17.32 22.19 -7.53
C ASP A 311 17.42 21.72 -6.07
N LYS A 312 16.31 21.26 -5.47
CA LYS A 312 16.32 20.80 -4.08
C LYS A 312 17.25 19.62 -3.87
N ALA A 313 18.19 19.81 -2.95
CA ALA A 313 19.27 18.89 -2.62
C ALA A 313 18.95 18.00 -1.41
N ASP A 314 17.72 18.09 -0.91
CA ASP A 314 17.22 17.46 0.29
C ASP A 314 15.77 17.04 0.15
N VAL A 315 15.38 16.05 0.97
CA VAL A 315 14.01 15.54 1.05
C VAL A 315 13.65 15.17 2.48
N SER A 316 12.36 15.26 2.80
CA SER A 316 11.78 14.77 4.05
C SER A 316 10.84 13.58 3.84
N VAL A 317 10.77 12.72 4.86
CA VAL A 317 9.72 11.70 5.00
C VAL A 317 9.03 11.92 6.35
N GLN A 318 7.71 12.08 6.34
CA GLN A 318 6.93 12.48 7.52
C GLN A 318 5.46 12.08 7.42
N ASN A 319 4.91 11.44 8.46
CA ASN A 319 3.47 11.22 8.68
C ASN A 319 3.17 11.29 10.19
N GLN A 320 1.94 11.52 10.61
CA GLN A 320 1.50 11.60 12.01
C GLN A 320 0.08 11.04 12.16
N SER A 321 -0.40 10.84 13.39
CA SER A 321 -1.79 10.45 13.65
C SER A 321 -2.74 11.62 13.81
N ASP A 322 -2.26 12.81 14.19
CA ASP A 322 -3.09 14.01 14.16
C ASP A 322 -3.33 14.44 12.72
N LEU A 323 -4.58 14.25 12.29
CA LEU A 323 -5.03 14.58 10.96
C LEU A 323 -4.94 16.07 10.65
N ALA A 324 -4.96 16.96 11.65
CA ALA A 324 -4.83 18.40 11.42
C ALA A 324 -3.49 18.79 10.75
N ASP A 325 -2.46 17.97 10.95
CA ASP A 325 -1.08 18.23 10.53
C ASP A 325 -0.74 17.62 9.17
N TRP A 326 -1.73 17.11 8.41
CA TRP A 326 -1.46 16.56 7.08
C TRP A 326 -0.72 17.51 6.11
N PRO A 327 -0.82 18.85 6.21
CA PRO A 327 0.01 19.74 5.40
C PRO A 327 1.52 19.63 5.69
N CYS A 328 1.90 18.98 6.80
CA CYS A 328 3.28 18.66 7.14
C CYS A 328 3.72 17.26 6.64
N PHE A 329 2.82 16.49 6.04
CA PHE A 329 3.14 15.12 5.62
C PHE A 329 3.96 15.13 4.33
N ALA A 330 4.94 14.24 4.25
CA ALA A 330 5.94 14.26 3.21
C ALA A 330 6.31 12.84 2.76
N LYS A 331 6.32 12.64 1.44
CA LYS A 331 6.76 11.38 0.80
C LYS A 331 7.99 11.63 -0.05
N TYR A 332 8.78 10.57 -0.27
CA TYR A 332 9.97 10.63 -1.12
C TYR A 332 9.92 9.58 -2.24
N TYR A 333 10.07 10.00 -3.49
CA TYR A 333 10.06 9.14 -4.68
C TYR A 333 11.46 9.02 -5.27
N LEU A 334 11.82 7.81 -5.72
CA LEU A 334 13.14 7.42 -6.20
C LEU A 334 13.02 6.44 -7.37
N THR A 335 13.80 6.65 -8.43
CA THR A 335 13.91 5.72 -9.57
C THR A 335 15.37 5.36 -9.81
N PHE A 336 15.70 4.08 -9.62
CA PHE A 336 17.01 3.51 -9.93
C PHE A 336 16.95 2.76 -11.27
N PRO A 337 17.75 3.15 -12.27
CA PRO A 337 17.88 2.35 -13.48
C PRO A 337 18.64 1.05 -13.15
N LEU A 338 18.11 -0.09 -13.60
CA LEU A 338 18.74 -1.40 -13.39
C LEU A 338 19.45 -1.93 -14.64
N ASN A 339 19.43 -1.19 -15.75
CA ASN A 339 20.04 -1.57 -17.02
C ASN A 339 21.57 -1.63 -17.01
N SER A 340 22.21 -1.08 -15.98
CA SER A 340 23.66 -1.22 -15.75
C SER A 340 24.05 -2.57 -15.14
N LEU A 341 23.08 -3.35 -14.64
CA LEU A 341 23.31 -4.67 -14.11
C LEU A 341 23.39 -5.71 -15.24
N PRO A 342 24.32 -6.70 -15.17
CA PRO A 342 24.35 -7.78 -16.15
C PRO A 342 23.04 -8.56 -16.12
N THR A 343 22.46 -8.87 -17.28
CA THR A 343 21.18 -9.59 -17.42
C THR A 343 21.30 -11.09 -17.15
N GLY A 344 20.19 -11.73 -16.76
CA GLY A 344 20.12 -13.20 -16.60
C GLY A 344 20.80 -13.75 -15.35
N ARG A 345 21.25 -12.90 -14.44
CA ARG A 345 21.82 -13.30 -13.14
C ARG A 345 20.74 -13.33 -12.06
N THR A 346 20.98 -14.10 -11.01
CA THR A 346 20.06 -14.15 -9.87
C THR A 346 20.36 -13.00 -8.92
N VAL A 347 19.35 -12.21 -8.56
CA VAL A 347 19.45 -11.22 -7.47
C VAL A 347 19.49 -11.98 -6.14
N ILE A 348 20.57 -11.78 -5.38
CA ILE A 348 20.80 -12.39 -4.07
C ILE A 348 20.31 -11.47 -2.96
N SER A 349 20.69 -10.20 -3.02
CA SER A 349 20.20 -9.18 -2.10
C SER A 349 20.21 -7.81 -2.75
N ALA A 350 19.37 -6.91 -2.26
CA ALA A 350 19.44 -5.51 -2.59
C ALA A 350 19.12 -4.63 -1.39
N THR A 351 19.93 -3.61 -1.16
CA THR A 351 19.79 -2.67 -0.04
C THR A 351 19.73 -1.24 -0.57
N LEU A 352 18.65 -0.53 -0.23
CA LEU A 352 18.57 0.91 -0.37
C LEU A 352 19.28 1.56 0.82
N ILE A 353 20.19 2.49 0.53
CA ILE A 353 20.94 3.25 1.52
C ILE A 353 20.63 4.74 1.36
N LEU A 354 20.15 5.35 2.44
CA LEU A 354 19.86 6.78 2.54
C LEU A 354 20.77 7.41 3.59
N SER A 355 21.29 8.61 3.31
CA SER A 355 22.10 9.36 4.28
C SER A 355 21.19 10.33 5.01
N GLN A 356 20.96 10.10 6.31
CA GLN A 356 20.18 11.02 7.13
C GLN A 356 21.03 12.23 7.49
N MET A 357 20.48 13.42 7.32
CA MET A 357 21.16 14.69 7.63
C MET A 357 20.44 15.51 8.71
N GLY A 358 19.25 15.07 9.15
CA GLY A 358 18.53 15.70 10.24
C GLY A 358 17.17 15.09 10.52
N ASN A 359 16.40 15.79 11.35
CA ASN A 359 14.99 15.51 11.66
C ASN A 359 14.32 16.75 12.26
N ALA A 360 12.99 16.72 12.31
CA ALA A 360 12.21 17.70 13.06
C ALA A 360 12.49 17.61 14.56
N GLN A 361 12.48 18.75 15.27
CA GLN A 361 12.57 18.89 16.74
C GLN A 361 13.30 17.74 17.49
N PRO A 362 14.63 17.65 17.42
CA PRO A 362 15.41 16.50 17.94
C PRO A 362 15.16 16.09 19.40
N ASP A 363 14.78 17.04 20.26
CA ASP A 363 14.53 16.77 21.68
C ASP A 363 13.16 16.11 21.93
N GLN A 364 12.25 16.20 20.95
CA GLN A 364 10.87 15.67 21.04
C GLN A 364 10.61 14.54 20.04
N ALA A 365 11.42 14.45 18.98
CA ALA A 365 11.30 13.45 17.95
C ALA A 365 11.47 12.03 18.50
N GLN A 366 10.75 11.11 17.87
CA GLN A 366 10.87 9.67 18.09
C GLN A 366 11.50 9.00 16.86
N PRO A 367 12.05 7.77 17.00
CA PRO A 367 12.37 6.95 15.83
C PRO A 367 11.16 6.75 14.93
N SER A 368 11.39 6.70 13.62
CA SER A 368 10.35 6.51 12.61
C SER A 368 10.59 5.24 11.81
N LEU A 369 9.54 4.46 11.55
CA LEU A 369 9.62 3.33 10.64
C LEU A 369 9.31 3.82 9.23
N ILE A 370 10.33 3.91 8.37
CA ILE A 370 10.15 4.29 6.97
C ILE A 370 9.96 3.02 6.15
N GLN A 371 8.86 2.98 5.40
CA GLN A 371 8.50 1.89 4.50
C GLN A 371 8.92 2.24 3.08
N ALA A 372 9.33 1.23 2.33
CA ALA A 372 9.60 1.30 0.90
C ALA A 372 8.50 0.56 0.14
N MET A 373 7.91 1.25 -0.84
CA MET A 373 6.82 0.73 -1.66
C MET A 373 7.20 0.82 -3.13
N LEU A 374 6.93 -0.24 -3.89
CA LEU A 374 7.01 -0.18 -5.35
C LEU A 374 5.94 0.77 -5.87
N VAL A 375 6.30 1.56 -6.88
CA VAL A 375 5.37 2.28 -7.76
C VAL A 375 5.66 1.86 -9.18
N GLY A 376 4.67 1.82 -10.07
CA GLY A 376 4.93 1.27 -11.41
C GLY A 376 4.67 2.23 -12.57
N GLU A 377 4.01 3.35 -12.31
CA GLU A 377 3.91 4.46 -13.23
C GLU A 377 5.25 5.21 -13.26
N ASP A 378 5.65 5.69 -14.43
CA ASP A 378 6.76 6.61 -14.57
C ASP A 378 6.34 8.02 -14.14
N TRP A 379 7.31 8.84 -13.75
CA TRP A 379 7.03 10.15 -13.18
C TRP A 379 8.17 11.14 -13.42
N ASN A 380 7.84 12.43 -13.44
CA ASN A 380 8.79 13.51 -13.68
C ASN A 380 9.00 14.32 -12.39
N PRO A 381 10.23 14.42 -11.87
CA PRO A 381 10.49 15.07 -10.59
C PRO A 381 10.20 16.59 -10.61
N ASN A 382 10.14 17.22 -11.79
CA ASN A 382 9.89 18.66 -11.92
C ASN A 382 8.40 19.01 -11.94
N THR A 383 7.53 18.02 -12.14
CA THR A 383 6.07 18.21 -12.16
C THR A 383 5.37 17.33 -11.13
N LEU A 384 6.12 16.59 -10.32
CA LEU A 384 5.56 15.69 -9.32
C LEU A 384 4.93 16.50 -8.19
N THR A 385 3.69 16.18 -7.84
CA THR A 385 2.90 16.82 -6.78
C THR A 385 2.28 15.74 -5.89
N TRP A 386 1.64 16.12 -4.80
CA TRP A 386 0.90 15.15 -3.98
C TRP A 386 -0.25 14.49 -4.77
N ASN A 387 -0.97 15.27 -5.59
CA ASN A 387 -2.15 14.83 -6.33
C ASN A 387 -1.87 14.01 -7.59
N ASN A 388 -0.66 14.12 -8.16
CA ASN A 388 -0.29 13.38 -9.38
C ASN A 388 0.78 12.31 -9.15
N ALA A 389 1.30 12.17 -7.92
CA ALA A 389 2.30 11.16 -7.62
C ALA A 389 1.74 9.74 -7.81
N PRO A 390 2.52 8.81 -8.40
CA PRO A 390 2.14 7.41 -8.53
C PRO A 390 1.70 6.77 -7.21
N LEU A 391 0.68 5.93 -7.25
CA LEU A 391 0.21 5.19 -6.08
C LEU A 391 1.17 4.06 -5.70
N ALA A 392 1.25 3.76 -4.40
CA ALA A 392 1.92 2.57 -3.91
C ALA A 392 1.27 1.30 -4.49
N ARG A 393 2.06 0.49 -5.22
CA ARG A 393 1.64 -0.81 -5.74
C ARG A 393 1.85 -1.94 -4.77
N GLU A 394 2.95 -1.94 -4.03
CA GLU A 394 3.24 -2.97 -3.02
C GLU A 394 4.27 -2.45 -2.01
N ASN A 395 4.01 -2.58 -0.71
CA ASN A 395 5.03 -2.34 0.32
C ASN A 395 5.98 -3.54 0.39
N VAL A 396 7.28 -3.30 0.19
CA VAL A 396 8.28 -4.36 -0.05
C VAL A 396 9.39 -4.42 1.00
N GLY A 397 9.50 -3.41 1.85
CA GLY A 397 10.49 -3.37 2.92
C GLY A 397 10.30 -2.17 3.84
N SER A 398 11.03 -2.15 4.95
CA SER A 398 11.04 -1.02 5.88
C SER A 398 12.34 -0.96 6.67
N GLY A 399 12.60 0.18 7.30
CA GLY A 399 13.76 0.36 8.18
C GLY A 399 13.52 1.46 9.20
N TRP A 400 13.94 1.19 10.44
CA TRP A 400 13.89 2.18 11.52
C TRP A 400 14.94 3.27 11.32
N VAL A 401 14.50 4.51 11.40
CA VAL A 401 15.34 5.70 11.34
C VAL A 401 15.31 6.39 12.70
N GLY A 402 16.47 6.37 13.36
CA GLY A 402 16.66 7.03 14.65
C GLY A 402 16.68 8.55 14.56
N VAL A 403 16.71 9.17 15.73
CA VAL A 403 16.79 10.62 15.90
C VAL A 403 18.26 11.07 15.85
N MET A 404 18.55 12.12 15.07
CA MET A 404 19.83 12.83 15.08
C MET A 404 19.75 13.98 16.08
N ARG A 405 20.58 13.94 17.13
CA ARG A 405 20.63 14.98 18.17
C ARG A 405 21.74 16.02 17.98
N GLY A 406 22.69 15.76 17.10
CA GLY A 406 23.79 16.66 16.78
C GLY A 406 23.64 17.27 15.39
N LEU A 407 24.47 18.28 15.11
CA LEU A 407 24.62 18.81 13.76
C LEU A 407 25.14 17.72 12.80
N PRO A 408 24.75 17.75 11.51
CA PRO A 408 25.23 16.78 10.54
C PRO A 408 26.74 16.90 10.31
N ASP A 409 27.47 15.79 10.52
CA ASP A 409 28.82 15.62 9.98
C ASP A 409 28.69 15.11 8.53
N TRP A 410 28.84 16.02 7.57
CA TRP A 410 28.70 15.71 6.14
C TRP A 410 29.69 14.65 5.63
N ASN A 411 30.82 14.44 6.32
CA ASN A 411 31.75 13.38 5.97
C ASN A 411 31.33 12.01 6.50
N ASN A 412 30.43 11.97 7.49
CA ASN A 412 30.03 10.76 8.20
C ASN A 412 28.54 10.75 8.58
N LEU A 413 27.67 11.03 7.61
CA LEU A 413 26.22 10.99 7.83
C LEU A 413 25.73 9.58 8.18
N PRO A 414 24.81 9.41 9.14
CA PRO A 414 24.18 8.13 9.45
C PRO A 414 23.55 7.48 8.22
N LYS A 415 23.98 6.26 7.89
CA LYS A 415 23.47 5.47 6.77
C LYS A 415 22.28 4.63 7.23
N ARG A 416 21.09 4.96 6.71
CA ARG A 416 19.85 4.22 6.94
C ARG A 416 19.65 3.21 5.82
N LYS A 417 19.42 1.95 6.19
CA LYS A 417 19.38 0.83 5.25
C LYS A 417 17.98 0.22 5.26
N ILE A 418 17.43 -0.03 4.07
CA ILE A 418 16.16 -0.73 3.88
C ILE A 418 16.44 -1.89 2.91
N ASP A 419 16.04 -3.10 3.31
CA ASP A 419 16.05 -4.25 2.40
C ASP A 419 14.95 -4.04 1.35
N VAL A 420 15.36 -4.02 0.08
CA VAL A 420 14.46 -3.90 -1.08
C VAL A 420 14.66 -5.05 -2.06
N THR A 421 15.22 -6.17 -1.58
CA THR A 421 15.58 -7.35 -2.38
C THR A 421 14.39 -7.83 -3.20
N TYR A 422 13.22 -8.00 -2.56
CA TYR A 422 12.01 -8.43 -3.24
C TYR A 422 11.61 -7.46 -4.37
N GLY A 423 11.65 -6.14 -4.10
CA GLY A 423 11.34 -5.13 -5.11
C GLY A 423 12.31 -5.13 -6.29
N VAL A 424 13.61 -5.30 -6.02
CA VAL A 424 14.64 -5.41 -7.07
C VAL A 424 14.47 -6.68 -7.88
N VAL A 425 14.15 -7.82 -7.27
CA VAL A 425 13.83 -9.05 -7.99
C VAL A 425 12.70 -8.83 -9.01
N GLN A 426 11.61 -8.16 -8.60
CA GLN A 426 10.48 -7.85 -9.49
C GLN A 426 10.90 -6.94 -10.65
N ALA A 427 11.57 -5.82 -10.35
CA ALA A 427 11.99 -4.84 -11.36
C ALA A 427 13.03 -5.44 -12.33
N TYR A 428 14.05 -6.12 -11.80
CA TYR A 428 15.13 -6.72 -12.58
C TYR A 428 14.62 -7.81 -13.52
N ASN A 429 13.75 -8.72 -13.04
CA ASN A 429 13.19 -9.79 -13.86
C ASN A 429 12.24 -9.28 -14.96
N SER A 430 11.63 -8.12 -14.75
CA SER A 430 10.76 -7.47 -15.75
C SER A 430 11.52 -6.52 -16.69
N GLY A 431 12.84 -6.37 -16.51
CA GLY A 431 13.65 -5.43 -17.29
C GLY A 431 13.27 -3.97 -17.07
N GLN A 432 12.66 -3.65 -15.92
CA GLN A 432 12.19 -2.32 -15.56
C GLN A 432 13.13 -1.65 -14.55
N PRO A 433 13.15 -0.31 -14.47
CA PRO A 433 13.81 0.37 -13.37
C PRO A 433 13.11 0.04 -12.03
N LEU A 434 13.86 0.09 -10.94
CA LEU A 434 13.27 0.05 -9.60
C LEU A 434 12.72 1.44 -9.28
N ARG A 435 11.40 1.57 -9.20
CA ARG A 435 10.74 2.80 -8.76
C ARG A 435 10.15 2.60 -7.37
N LEU A 436 10.46 3.50 -6.46
CA LEU A 436 10.06 3.46 -5.07
C LEU A 436 9.37 4.75 -4.64
N ALA A 437 8.38 4.60 -3.77
CA ALA A 437 7.94 5.65 -2.86
C ALA A 437 8.36 5.25 -1.44
N LEU A 438 8.79 6.22 -0.64
CA LEU A 438 9.10 6.06 0.77
C LEU A 438 8.14 6.91 1.60
N TYR A 439 7.58 6.29 2.63
CA TYR A 439 6.65 6.95 3.54
C TYR A 439 6.69 6.30 4.93
N SER A 440 6.24 7.02 5.95
CA SER A 440 6.09 6.46 7.30
C SER A 440 4.62 6.37 7.69
N ALA A 441 4.32 5.52 8.68
CA ALA A 441 3.00 5.38 9.27
C ALA A 441 2.94 6.00 10.67
N ASP A 442 3.91 6.86 11.02
CA ASP A 442 4.14 7.34 12.38
C ASP A 442 2.89 7.99 12.99
N SER A 443 2.79 7.91 14.33
CA SER A 443 1.75 8.59 15.11
C SER A 443 2.23 9.92 15.70
N ALA A 444 3.47 9.96 16.21
CA ALA A 444 3.97 11.10 16.98
C ALA A 444 4.21 12.36 16.13
N TYR A 445 3.99 13.54 16.73
CA TYR A 445 4.49 14.79 16.17
C TYR A 445 6.01 14.77 16.00
N HIS A 446 6.52 15.68 15.18
CA HIS A 446 7.96 15.82 14.90
C HIS A 446 8.61 14.55 14.33
N SER A 447 7.82 13.74 13.62
CA SER A 447 8.27 12.51 12.98
C SER A 447 9.20 12.73 11.78
N GLY A 448 9.26 13.94 11.21
CA GLY A 448 10.03 14.25 10.01
C GLY A 448 11.50 13.82 10.08
N LYS A 449 11.93 13.00 9.11
CA LYS A 449 13.33 12.60 8.91
C LYS A 449 13.84 13.15 7.59
N TYR A 450 15.04 13.73 7.59
CA TYR A 450 15.59 14.45 6.45
C TYR A 450 16.78 13.70 5.85
N PHE A 451 16.78 13.57 4.52
CA PHE A 451 17.77 12.79 3.77
C PHE A 451 18.38 13.60 2.62
N VAL A 452 19.61 13.24 2.30
CA VAL A 452 20.32 13.74 1.12
C VAL A 452 19.65 13.22 -0.15
N SER A 453 19.33 14.12 -1.08
CA SER A 453 18.74 13.81 -2.39
C SER A 453 19.80 13.37 -3.41
N SER A 454 19.37 12.73 -4.50
CA SER A 454 20.24 12.47 -5.67
C SER A 454 20.73 13.77 -6.34
N ARG A 455 19.98 14.86 -6.18
CA ARG A 455 20.26 16.20 -6.72
C ARG A 455 21.32 16.99 -5.95
N THR A 456 21.76 16.51 -4.78
CA THR A 456 22.83 17.19 -4.03
C THR A 456 24.09 17.33 -4.88
N GLY A 457 24.77 18.47 -4.79
CA GLY A 457 26.00 18.74 -5.56
C GLY A 457 27.14 17.74 -5.31
N ASP A 458 28.11 17.71 -6.22
CA ASP A 458 29.19 16.69 -6.23
C ASP A 458 30.10 16.74 -4.99
N TRP A 459 30.14 17.87 -4.29
CA TRP A 459 30.83 18.00 -2.99
C TRP A 459 30.34 16.97 -1.96
N ASN A 460 29.12 16.43 -2.13
CA ASN A 460 28.49 15.45 -1.25
C ASN A 460 28.06 14.16 -1.98
N ALA A 461 28.63 13.87 -3.15
CA ALA A 461 28.18 12.76 -4.01
C ALA A 461 28.14 11.40 -3.29
N GLN A 462 29.04 11.18 -2.31
CA GLN A 462 29.10 9.95 -1.50
C GLN A 462 27.84 9.71 -0.64
N ASN A 463 27.06 10.76 -0.36
CA ASN A 463 25.89 10.70 0.49
C ASN A 463 24.55 10.61 -0.28
N ARG A 464 24.57 10.71 -1.61
CA ARG A 464 23.37 10.53 -2.45
C ARG A 464 22.74 9.14 -2.21
N PRO A 465 21.42 8.98 -2.41
CA PRO A 465 20.73 7.70 -2.33
C PRO A 465 21.46 6.65 -3.17
N THR A 466 21.66 5.47 -2.58
CA THR A 466 22.46 4.41 -3.18
C THR A 466 21.70 3.10 -3.11
N LEU A 467 21.66 2.38 -4.23
CA LEU A 467 21.18 1.00 -4.27
C LEU A 467 22.39 0.08 -4.41
N VAL A 468 22.58 -0.81 -3.45
CA VAL A 468 23.59 -1.87 -3.51
C VAL A 468 22.88 -3.16 -3.88
N VAL A 469 23.28 -3.78 -5.00
CA VAL A 469 22.69 -5.02 -5.50
C VAL A 469 23.77 -6.10 -5.55
N VAL A 470 23.49 -7.25 -4.96
CA VAL A 470 24.35 -8.43 -5.04
C VAL A 470 23.71 -9.42 -6.00
N LEU A 471 24.44 -9.78 -7.06
CA LEU A 471 24.01 -10.79 -8.03
C LEU A 471 24.87 -12.05 -7.91
N SER A 472 24.35 -13.18 -8.39
CA SER A 472 25.16 -14.37 -8.65
C SER A 472 26.27 -14.07 -9.65
N ARG A 473 27.40 -14.76 -9.56
CA ARG A 473 28.35 -14.81 -10.69
C ARG A 473 27.85 -15.76 -11.78
N PRO A 474 28.34 -15.60 -13.03
CA PRO A 474 28.05 -16.52 -14.13
C PRO A 474 28.45 -17.96 -13.82
#